data_AF-A0AAP6H3V3-F1
#
_entry.id   AF-A0AAP6H3V3-F1
#
_cell.length_a   1.000
_cell.length_b   1.000
_cell.length_c   1.000
_cell.angle_alpha   90.00
_cell.angle_beta   90.00
_cell.angle_gamma   90.00
#
_symmetry.space_group_name_H-M   'P 1'
#
loop_
_entity.id
_entity.type
_entity.pdbx_description
1 polymer ?
#
loop_
_entity_poly.entity_id
_entity_poly.type
_entity_poly.pdbx_seq_one_letter_code
_entity_poly.pdbx_strand_id
1 'polypeptide(L)'
;MELIGFAIVLFVCLGIGKVINMMARRLVFNGAGLYLALFAAFAIWSIYTSWNSTLDSFQMGYALGRNITPPLIIALVATYFFFKFRTDKAHQLRVQKLRQSRAELSVTPDN
;
A
#
# COMPACT_ATOMS: atom_id res chain seq x y z
N MET A 1 9.49 -4.17 20.05
CA MET A 1 8.04 -3.97 20.29
C MET A 1 7.40 -3.13 19.17
N GLU A 2 7.98 -1.98 18.81
CA GLU A 2 7.35 -1.06 17.82
C GLU A 2 7.27 -1.59 16.38
N LEU A 3 8.32 -2.25 15.88
CA LEU A 3 8.32 -2.83 14.52
C LEU A 3 7.19 -3.83 14.30
N ILE A 4 6.92 -4.67 15.31
CA ILE A 4 5.83 -5.65 15.28
C ILE A 4 4.47 -4.94 15.20
N GLY A 5 4.31 -3.83 15.93
CA GLY A 5 3.10 -3.00 15.86
C GLY A 5 2.84 -2.51 14.43
N PHE A 6 3.85 -1.93 13.77
CA PHE A 6 3.70 -1.48 12.39
C PHE A 6 3.45 -2.62 11.40
N ALA A 7 4.08 -3.79 11.61
CA ALA A 7 3.80 -4.98 10.81
C ALA A 7 2.34 -5.43 10.97
N ILE A 8 1.79 -5.43 12.19
CA ILE A 8 0.37 -5.73 12.44
C ILE A 8 -0.52 -4.74 11.69
N VAL A 9 -0.23 -3.44 11.76
CA VAL A 9 -0.99 -2.41 11.02
C VAL A 9 -0.97 -2.70 9.51
N LEU A 10 0.19 -3.05 8.95
CA LEU A 10 0.29 -3.45 7.54
C LEU A 10 -0.60 -4.67 7.24
N PHE A 11 -0.54 -5.72 8.06
CA PHE A 11 -1.38 -6.91 7.86
C PHE A 11 -2.87 -6.60 7.94
N VAL A 12 -3.29 -5.72 8.86
CA VAL A 12 -4.67 -5.25 8.94
C VAL A 12 -5.07 -4.50 7.66
N CYS A 13 -4.22 -3.59 7.16
CA CYS A 13 -4.49 -2.87 5.92
C CYS A 13 -4.59 -3.81 4.71
N LEU A 14 -3.69 -4.80 4.60
CA LEU A 14 -3.74 -5.84 3.57
C LEU A 14 -5.00 -6.71 3.69
N GLY A 15 -5.37 -7.07 4.92
CA GLY A 15 -6.60 -7.82 5.22
C GLY A 15 -7.86 -7.08 4.79
N ILE A 16 -7.98 -5.80 5.15
CA ILE A 16 -9.08 -4.92 4.71
C ILE A 16 -9.14 -4.89 3.18
N GLY A 17 -8.00 -4.68 2.51
CA GLY A 17 -7.97 -4.66 1.06
C GLY A 17 -8.40 -6.00 0.43
N LYS A 18 -8.01 -7.12 1.02
CA LYS A 18 -8.43 -8.46 0.58
C LYS A 18 -9.94 -8.63 0.72
N VAL A 19 -10.53 -8.23 1.86
CA VAL A 19 -11.98 -8.31 2.10
C VAL A 19 -12.75 -7.46 1.09
N ILE A 20 -12.33 -6.21 0.87
CA ILE A 20 -12.98 -5.32 -0.11
C ILE A 20 -12.90 -5.90 -1.53
N ASN A 21 -11.74 -6.39 -1.95
CA ASN A 21 -11.57 -6.99 -3.28
C ASN A 21 -12.38 -8.27 -3.45
N MET A 22 -12.52 -9.07 -2.39
CA MET A 22 -13.35 -10.27 -2.39
C MET A 22 -14.82 -9.92 -2.57
N MET A 23 -15.35 -8.93 -1.82
CA MET A 23 -16.71 -8.45 -1.97
C MET A 23 -16.96 -7.86 -3.37
N ALA A 24 -15.99 -7.12 -3.91
CA ALA A 24 -16.09 -6.53 -5.24
C ALA A 24 -15.94 -7.56 -6.38
N ARG A 25 -15.43 -8.78 -6.11
CA ARG A 25 -15.03 -9.80 -7.11
C ARG A 25 -14.02 -9.29 -8.16
N ARG A 26 -13.32 -8.19 -7.87
CA ARG A 26 -12.29 -7.56 -8.72
C ARG A 26 -11.26 -6.84 -7.84
N LEU A 27 -10.05 -6.66 -8.35
CA LEU A 27 -8.99 -5.88 -7.68
C LEU A 27 -9.30 -4.37 -7.78
N VAL A 28 -9.98 -3.83 -6.77
CA VAL A 28 -10.39 -2.42 -6.70
C VAL A 28 -9.54 -1.64 -5.71
N PHE A 29 -9.30 -2.20 -4.53
CA PHE A 29 -8.69 -1.52 -3.39
C PHE A 29 -7.30 -2.08 -3.07
N ASN A 30 -6.34 -1.18 -2.86
CA ASN A 30 -4.95 -1.54 -2.53
C ASN A 30 -4.69 -1.33 -1.03
N GLY A 31 -4.72 -2.42 -0.26
CA GLY A 31 -4.46 -2.38 1.18
C GLY A 31 -3.05 -1.87 1.53
N ALA A 32 -2.04 -2.16 0.70
CA ALA A 32 -0.71 -1.61 0.91
C ALA A 32 -0.68 -0.09 0.69
N GLY A 33 -1.50 0.42 -0.23
CA GLY A 33 -1.68 1.86 -0.44
C GLY A 33 -2.28 2.56 0.76
N LEU A 34 -3.24 1.91 1.44
CA LEU A 34 -3.79 2.43 2.70
C LEU A 34 -2.70 2.54 3.78
N TYR A 35 -1.86 1.53 3.93
CA TYR A 35 -0.73 1.59 4.88
C TYR A 35 0.22 2.74 4.54
N LEU A 36 0.60 2.91 3.27
CA LEU A 36 1.49 3.99 2.84
C LEU A 36 0.90 5.37 3.13
N ALA A 37 -0.41 5.55 2.98
CA ALA A 37 -1.10 6.78 3.35
C ALA A 37 -1.05 7.06 4.86
N LEU A 38 -1.27 6.03 5.68
CA LEU A 38 -1.17 6.14 7.15
C LEU A 38 0.27 6.43 7.59
N PHE A 39 1.25 5.78 6.95
CA PHE A 39 2.67 6.05 7.17
C PHE A 39 3.02 7.50 6.84
N ALA A 40 2.55 8.03 5.70
CA ALA A 40 2.79 9.42 5.33
C ALA A 40 2.22 10.39 6.37
N ALA A 41 0.99 10.15 6.84
CA ALA A 41 0.39 10.96 7.91
C ALA A 41 1.20 10.89 9.21
N PHE A 42 1.67 9.69 9.60
CA PHE A 42 2.52 9.51 10.76
C PHE A 42 3.88 10.22 10.64
N ALA A 43 4.50 10.16 9.46
CA ALA A 43 5.77 10.83 9.20
C ALA A 43 5.62 12.35 9.26
N ILE A 44 4.57 12.91 8.65
CA ILE A 44 4.26 14.35 8.71
C ILE A 44 4.05 14.78 10.17
N TRP A 45 3.28 14.01 10.94
CA TRP A 45 3.05 14.28 12.36
C TRP A 45 4.35 14.24 13.18
N SER A 46 5.22 13.27 12.92
CA SER A 46 6.51 13.13 13.60
C SER A 46 7.44 14.31 13.31
N ILE A 47 7.45 14.79 12.06
CA ILE A 47 8.21 15.97 11.66
C ILE A 47 7.64 17.24 12.30
N TYR A 48 6.31 17.40 12.30
CA TYR A 48 5.65 18.55 12.94
C TYR A 48 5.93 18.62 14.44
N THR A 49 5.83 17.49 15.15
CA THR A 49 6.13 17.44 16.59
C THR A 49 7.61 17.68 16.87
N SER A 50 8.51 17.19 16.01
CA SER A 50 9.94 17.50 16.06
C SER A 50 10.20 19.01 15.96
N TRP A 51 9.57 19.69 15.00
CA TRP A 51 9.72 21.13 14.80
C TRP A 51 9.28 21.99 15.98
N ASN A 52 8.27 21.52 16.73
CA ASN A 52 7.75 22.22 17.91
C ASN A 52 8.40 21.74 19.21
N SER A 53 9.38 20.84 19.14
CA SER A 53 10.04 20.32 20.34
C SER A 53 11.03 21.32 20.90
N THR A 54 11.17 21.33 22.22
CA THR A 54 12.20 22.10 22.94
C THR A 54 13.52 21.34 23.08
N LEU A 55 13.66 20.19 22.40
CA LEU A 55 14.86 19.36 22.46
C LEU A 55 16.01 20.00 21.69
N ASP A 56 17.23 19.75 22.16
CA ASP A 56 18.43 20.12 21.43
C ASP A 56 18.50 19.38 20.07
N SER A 57 19.14 20.01 19.09
CA SER A 57 19.12 19.58 17.68
C SER A 57 19.58 18.12 17.51
N PHE A 58 20.60 17.70 18.26
CA PHE A 58 21.10 16.32 18.21
C PHE A 58 20.10 15.32 18.81
N GLN A 59 19.51 15.65 19.96
CA GLN A 59 18.54 14.79 20.64
C GLN A 59 17.25 14.66 19.83
N MET A 60 16.81 15.75 19.21
CA MET A 60 15.68 15.79 18.30
C MET A 60 15.91 14.85 17.10
N GLY A 61 17.07 14.96 16.45
CA GLY A 61 17.42 14.10 15.31
C GLY A 61 17.47 12.61 15.68
N TYR A 62 18.06 12.29 16.84
CA TYR A 62 18.11 10.91 17.34
C TYR A 62 16.70 10.35 17.64
N ALA A 63 15.85 11.12 18.32
CA ALA A 63 14.49 10.71 18.65
C ALA A 63 13.63 10.51 17.39
N LEU A 64 13.72 11.43 16.43
CA LEU A 64 13.02 11.33 15.15
C LEU A 64 13.46 10.08 14.38
N GLY A 65 14.77 9.86 14.26
CA GLY A 65 15.32 8.68 13.60
C GLY A 65 14.84 7.38 14.24
N ARG A 66 14.87 7.30 15.57
CA ARG A 66 14.40 6.13 16.32
C ARG A 66 12.91 5.85 16.10
N ASN A 67 12.07 6.88 16.06
CA ASN A 67 10.62 6.75 15.86
C ASN A 67 10.23 6.43 14.40
N ILE A 68 10.94 6.98 13.41
CA ILE A 68 10.61 6.79 11.99
C ILE A 68 11.20 5.50 11.41
N THR A 69 12.32 5.00 11.93
CA THR A 69 13.00 3.83 11.36
C THR A 69 12.13 2.57 11.30
N PRO A 70 11.45 2.13 12.40
CA PRO A 70 10.60 0.95 12.33
C PRO A 70 9.47 1.05 11.29
N PRO A 71 8.64 2.13 11.26
CA PRO A 71 7.58 2.24 10.26
C PRO A 71 8.11 2.41 8.83
N LEU A 72 9.28 3.01 8.65
CA LEU A 72 9.92 3.15 7.34
C LEU A 72 10.31 1.79 6.74
N ILE A 73 10.88 0.89 7.54
CA ILE A 73 11.20 -0.50 7.11
C ILE A 73 9.92 -1.19 6.61
N ILE A 74 8.82 -1.07 7.36
CA ILE A 74 7.54 -1.66 6.96
C ILE A 74 6.95 -0.95 5.73
N ALA A 75 7.16 0.36 5.58
CA ALA A 75 6.74 1.11 4.39
C ALA A 75 7.46 0.65 3.12
N LEU A 76 8.73 0.24 3.21
CA LEU A 76 9.44 -0.37 2.08
C LEU A 76 8.78 -1.69 1.66
N VAL A 77 8.43 -2.54 2.62
CA VAL A 77 7.69 -3.78 2.36
C VAL A 77 6.30 -3.49 1.77
N ALA A 78 5.58 -2.51 2.31
CA ALA A 78 4.30 -2.08 1.79
C ALA A 78 4.41 -1.55 0.34
N THR A 79 5.49 -0.84 0.00
CA THR A 79 5.75 -0.35 -1.36
C THR A 79 5.87 -1.51 -2.34
N TYR A 80 6.58 -2.59 -1.98
CA TYR A 80 6.63 -3.80 -2.80
C TYR A 80 5.22 -4.36 -3.07
N PHE A 81 4.40 -4.53 -2.03
CA PHE A 81 3.02 -5.02 -2.19
C PHE A 81 2.14 -4.06 -3.00
N PHE A 82 2.37 -2.76 -2.87
CA PHE A 82 1.64 -1.74 -3.61
C PHE A 82 1.87 -1.88 -5.12
N PHE A 83 3.12 -2.04 -5.55
CA PHE A 83 3.45 -2.26 -6.96
C PHE A 83 2.97 -3.61 -7.46
N LYS A 84 3.12 -4.67 -6.65
CA LYS A 84 2.58 -6.00 -6.97
C LYS A 84 1.07 -5.96 -7.24
N PHE A 85 0.31 -5.24 -6.42
CA PHE A 85 -1.13 -5.07 -6.65
C PHE A 85 -1.42 -4.35 -7.98
N ARG A 86 -0.63 -3.32 -8.32
CA ARG A 86 -0.79 -2.61 -9.61
C ARG A 86 -0.49 -3.53 -10.80
N THR A 87 0.55 -4.36 -10.73
CA THR A 87 0.87 -5.33 -11.78
C THR A 87 -0.23 -6.38 -11.94
N ASP A 88 -0.75 -6.90 -10.82
CA ASP A 88 -1.84 -7.90 -10.85
C ASP A 88 -3.12 -7.33 -11.44
N LYS A 89 -3.47 -6.08 -11.08
CA LYS A 89 -4.62 -5.37 -11.65
C LYS A 89 -4.48 -5.13 -13.15
N ALA A 90 -3.29 -4.72 -13.62
CA ALA A 90 -3.01 -4.55 -15.04
C ALA A 90 -3.11 -5.88 -15.81
N HIS A 91 -2.63 -6.97 -15.21
CA HIS A 91 -2.72 -8.30 -15.79
C HIS A 91 -4.18 -8.77 -15.92
N GLN A 92 -5.00 -8.60 -14.89
CA GLN A 92 -6.44 -8.92 -14.94
C GLN A 92 -7.16 -8.16 -16.08
N LEU A 93 -6.87 -6.88 -16.24
CA LEU A 93 -7.45 -6.07 -17.32
C LEU A 93 -7.02 -6.57 -18.71
N ARG A 94 -5.75 -6.95 -18.87
CA ARG A 94 -5.24 -7.51 -20.13
C ARG A 94 -5.93 -8.84 -20.48
N VAL A 95 -6.08 -9.74 -19.50
CA VAL A 95 -6.77 -11.02 -19.69
C VAL A 95 -8.25 -10.82 -20.02
N GLN A 96 -8.93 -9.87 -19.37
CA GLN A 96 -10.32 -9.54 -19.68
C GLN A 96 -10.49 -9.05 -21.11
N LYS A 97 -9.62 -8.14 -21.59
CA LYS A 97 -9.63 -7.67 -22.98
C LYS A 97 -9.42 -8.82 -23.98
N LEU A 98 -8.47 -9.71 -23.72
CA LEU A 98 -8.23 -10.88 -24.59
C LEU A 98 -9.43 -11.82 -24.66
N ARG A 99 -10.16 -12.01 -23.55
CA ARG A 99 -11.39 -12.80 -23.54
C ARG A 99 -12.51 -12.13 -24.33
N GLN A 100 -12.65 -10.82 -24.22
CA GLN A 100 -13.62 -10.05 -25.01
C GLN A 100 -13.32 -10.14 -26.51
N SER A 101 -12.07 -9.89 -26.92
CA SER A 101 -11.69 -10.00 -28.34
C SER A 101 -11.92 -11.40 -28.91
N ARG A 102 -11.64 -12.47 -28.14
CA ARG A 102 -11.96 -13.84 -28.56
C ARG A 102 -13.46 -14.09 -28.69
N ALA A 103 -14.26 -13.56 -27.79
CA ALA A 103 -15.72 -13.69 -27.86
C ALA A 103 -16.28 -12.95 -29.08
N GLU A 104 -15.79 -11.74 -29.38
CA GLU A 104 -16.17 -10.97 -30.57
C GLU A 104 -15.79 -11.70 -31.87
N LEU A 105 -14.56 -12.22 -31.97
CA LEU A 105 -14.10 -13.03 -33.11
C LEU A 105 -14.93 -14.31 -33.33
N SER A 106 -15.47 -14.90 -32.26
CA SER A 106 -16.30 -16.11 -32.37
C SER A 106 -17.74 -15.83 -32.80
N VAL A 107 -18.20 -14.58 -32.73
CA VAL A 107 -19.58 -14.17 -33.07
C VAL A 107 -19.68 -13.64 -34.51
N THR A 108 -18.56 -13.26 -35.12
CA THR A 108 -18.46 -13.00 -36.57
C THR A 108 -17.80 -14.18 -37.28
N PRO A 109 -18.53 -15.26 -37.62
CA PRO A 109 -18.04 -16.20 -38.61
C PRO A 109 -18.16 -15.50 -39.97
N ASP A 110 -17.02 -15.23 -40.60
CA ASP A 110 -16.83 -15.00 -42.04
C ASP A 110 -17.78 -14.01 -42.74
N ASN A 111 -17.25 -12.81 -43.02
CA ASN A 111 -17.49 -12.17 -44.32
C ASN A 111 -16.46 -12.69 -45.31
#